data_AF-A0A072P623-F1
#
_entry.id   AF-A0A072P623-F1
#
_cell.length_a   1.000
_cell.length_b   1.000
_cell.length_c   1.000
_cell.angle_alpha   90.00
_cell.angle_beta   90.00
_cell.angle_gamma   90.00
#
_symmetry.space_group_name_H-M   'P 1'
#
loop_
_entity.id
_entity.type
_entity.pdbx_description
1 polymer ?
#
loop_
_entity_poly.entity_id
_entity_poly.type
_entity_poly.pdbx_seq_one_letter_code
_entity_poly.pdbx_strand_id
1 'polypeptide(L)'
;MQRKGIRIANLLAELCVVIGKDCKNVATEADVNKYILGYMVGSDVLVRWWQMPERSSNKPSAKSFDKFASIGPVINSTDINTDHTKLKLCSIVKGE
;
A
#
# COMPACT_ATOMS: atom_id res chain seq x y z
N MET A 1 15.58 32.32 -0.75
CA MET A 1 15.04 31.11 -0.06
C MET A 1 14.14 30.35 -1.03
N GLN A 2 14.70 29.42 -1.82
CA GLN A 2 13.90 28.64 -2.76
C GLN A 2 13.16 27.52 -2.02
N ARG A 3 11.83 27.48 -2.16
CA ARG A 3 11.01 26.34 -1.73
C ARG A 3 11.46 25.11 -2.52
N LYS A 4 12.32 24.28 -1.93
CA LYS A 4 12.65 22.95 -2.46
C LYS A 4 11.44 22.03 -2.22
N GLY A 5 10.42 22.17 -3.07
CA GLY A 5 9.33 21.20 -3.14
C GLY A 5 9.87 19.80 -3.45
N ILE A 6 9.16 18.78 -3.00
CA ILE A 6 9.43 17.37 -3.28
C ILE A 6 9.50 17.17 -4.80
N ARG A 7 10.66 16.73 -5.33
CA ARG A 7 10.91 16.63 -6.78
C ARG A 7 10.82 15.22 -7.35
N ILE A 8 10.77 14.19 -6.51
CA ILE A 8 10.74 12.78 -6.94
C ILE A 8 9.85 11.99 -5.97
N ALA A 9 8.57 11.85 -6.33
CA ALA A 9 7.65 10.92 -5.70
C ALA A 9 7.40 9.77 -6.68
N ASN A 10 7.51 8.53 -6.21
CA ASN A 10 7.26 7.34 -7.03
C ASN A 10 5.89 6.77 -6.64
N LEU A 11 5.04 6.53 -7.63
CA LEU A 11 3.79 5.81 -7.47
C LEU A 11 4.10 4.30 -7.51
N LEU A 12 3.67 3.57 -6.48
CA LEU A 12 3.73 2.11 -6.45
C LEU A 12 2.31 1.59 -6.26
N ALA A 13 1.85 0.71 -7.16
CA ALA A 13 0.57 0.02 -7.00
C ALA A 13 0.77 -1.20 -6.10
N GLU A 14 -0.09 -1.36 -5.10
CA GLU A 14 -0.04 -2.46 -4.15
C GLU A 14 -1.41 -3.14 -4.00
N LEU A 15 -1.40 -4.44 -3.71
CA LEU A 15 -2.58 -5.16 -3.26
C LEU A 15 -2.73 -4.94 -1.76
N CYS A 16 -3.80 -4.26 -1.36
CA CYS A 16 -4.12 -4.04 0.04
C CYS A 16 -5.05 -5.15 0.54
N VAL A 17 -4.71 -5.73 1.69
CA VAL A 17 -5.56 -6.69 2.40
C VAL A 17 -6.27 -5.95 3.52
N VAL A 18 -7.60 -6.02 3.54
CA VAL A 18 -8.43 -5.41 4.60
C VAL A 18 -8.75 -6.50 5.63
N ILE A 19 -8.31 -6.30 6.86
CA ILE A 19 -8.56 -7.24 7.96
C ILE A 19 -9.93 -6.94 8.57
N GLY A 20 -10.79 -7.96 8.62
CA GLY A 20 -12.16 -7.85 9.14
C GLY A 20 -12.32 -8.40 10.56
N LYS A 21 -11.35 -9.17 11.05
CA LYS A 21 -11.39 -9.78 12.38
C LYS A 21 -10.02 -9.71 13.05
N ASP A 22 -10.01 -9.31 14.32
CA ASP A 22 -8.79 -9.27 15.12
C ASP A 22 -8.12 -10.65 15.19
N CYS A 23 -6.80 -10.65 14.99
CA CYS A 23 -5.98 -11.84 15.10
C CYS A 23 -4.55 -11.47 15.53
N LYS A 24 -3.91 -12.37 16.27
CA LYS A 24 -2.50 -12.27 16.68
C LYS A 24 -1.94 -13.68 16.81
N ASN A 25 -0.68 -13.88 16.42
CA ASN A 25 0.00 -15.18 16.49
C ASN A 25 -0.80 -16.31 15.80
N VAL A 26 -1.33 -16.03 14.61
CA VAL A 26 -2.03 -17.03 13.79
C VAL A 26 -1.04 -18.13 13.41
N ALA A 27 -1.41 -19.39 13.65
CA ALA A 27 -0.57 -20.54 13.27
C ALA A 27 -0.38 -20.58 11.75
N THR A 28 0.79 -21.03 11.29
CA THR A 28 1.16 -21.05 9.86
C THR A 28 0.18 -21.86 9.02
N GLU A 29 -0.36 -22.93 9.58
CA GLU A 29 -1.32 -23.84 8.96
C GLU A 29 -2.78 -23.40 9.10
N ALA A 30 -3.07 -22.33 9.84
CA ALA A 30 -4.43 -21.86 10.03
C ALA A 30 -4.97 -21.23 8.75
N ASP A 31 -6.27 -21.46 8.48
CA ASP A 31 -6.98 -20.73 7.43
C ASP A 31 -7.06 -19.23 7.81
N VAL A 32 -6.29 -18.41 7.09
CA VAL A 32 -6.21 -16.96 7.28
C VAL A 32 -7.37 -16.22 6.62
N ASN A 33 -8.08 -16.84 5.66
CA ASN A 33 -9.12 -16.18 4.89
C ASN A 33 -10.28 -15.71 5.78
N LYS A 34 -10.57 -16.45 6.87
CA LYS A 34 -11.58 -16.08 7.86
C LYS A 34 -11.32 -14.77 8.62
N TYR A 35 -10.11 -14.20 8.52
CA TYR A 35 -9.77 -12.91 9.13
C TYR A 35 -9.78 -11.75 8.12
N ILE A 36 -9.85 -12.05 6.82
CA ILE A 36 -9.78 -11.08 5.74
C ILE A 36 -11.22 -10.65 5.38
N LEU A 37 -11.49 -9.34 5.42
CA LEU A 37 -12.75 -8.77 4.92
C LEU A 37 -12.76 -8.74 3.39
N GLY A 38 -11.60 -8.47 2.79
CA GLY A 38 -11.45 -8.42 1.34
C GLY A 38 -10.14 -7.75 0.93
N TYR A 39 -10.04 -7.49 -0.36
CA TYR A 39 -8.87 -6.91 -1.00
C TYR A 39 -9.23 -5.63 -1.73
N MET A 40 -8.28 -4.71 -1.84
CA MET A 40 -8.45 -3.52 -2.66
C MET A 40 -7.13 -3.07 -3.27
N VAL A 41 -7.21 -2.14 -4.22
CA VAL A 41 -6.02 -1.49 -4.76
C VAL A 41 -5.62 -0.37 -3.81
N GLY A 42 -4.31 -0.25 -3.58
CA GLY A 42 -3.73 0.90 -2.92
C GLY A 42 -2.48 1.39 -3.62
N SER A 43 -2.03 2.57 -3.21
CA SER A 43 -0.73 3.08 -3.58
C SER A 43 0.09 3.46 -2.37
N ASP A 44 1.32 2.95 -2.31
CA ASP A 44 2.36 3.34 -1.36
C ASP A 44 3.30 4.36 -2.01
N VAL A 45 2.83 5.61 -2.06
CA VAL A 45 3.61 6.70 -2.62
C VAL A 45 4.78 6.98 -1.69
N LEU A 46 5.95 7.16 -2.26
CA LEU A 46 7.14 7.45 -1.49
C LEU A 46 8.00 8.51 -2.15
N VAL A 47 8.70 9.27 -1.30
CA VAL A 47 9.73 10.22 -1.74
C VAL A 47 11.10 9.68 -1.38
N ARG A 48 11.81 9.19 -2.39
CA ARG A 48 13.15 8.57 -2.22
C ARG A 48 14.13 9.49 -1.50
N TRP A 49 14.00 10.80 -1.70
CA TRP A 49 14.86 11.79 -1.04
C TRP A 49 14.79 11.70 0.48
N TRP A 50 13.60 11.51 1.04
CA TRP A 50 13.37 11.41 2.50
C TRP A 50 13.50 9.99 3.03
N GLN A 51 13.83 9.01 2.18
CA GLN A 51 14.08 7.63 2.60
C GLN A 51 15.46 7.47 3.26
N MET A 52 16.41 8.36 2.92
CA MET A 52 17.77 8.32 3.46
C MET A 52 17.79 8.80 4.92
N PRO A 53 18.35 8.02 5.87
CA PRO A 53 18.34 8.34 7.31
C PRO A 53 18.96 9.69 7.64
N GLU A 54 20.01 10.08 6.91
CA GLU A 54 20.72 11.35 7.08
C GLU A 54 19.83 12.55 6.76
N ARG A 55 18.78 12.34 5.97
CA ARG A 55 17.87 13.38 5.49
C ARG A 55 16.56 13.41 6.25
N SER A 56 16.18 12.33 6.91
CA SER A 56 14.94 12.22 7.67
C SER A 56 15.13 12.28 9.18
N SER A 57 16.35 12.61 9.66
CA SER A 57 16.70 12.55 11.09
C SER A 57 16.38 11.17 11.69
N ASN A 58 16.67 10.11 10.93
CA ASN A 58 16.33 8.71 11.25
C ASN A 58 14.82 8.44 11.43
N LYS A 59 13.93 9.31 10.95
CA LYS A 59 12.48 9.09 11.00
C LYS A 59 11.97 8.48 9.69
N PRO A 60 11.04 7.51 9.74
CA PRO A 60 10.41 6.99 8.54
C PRO A 60 9.31 7.97 8.06
N SER A 61 9.70 9.09 7.45
CA SER A 61 8.74 10.09 6.94
C SER A 61 8.47 9.95 5.44
N ALA A 62 9.28 9.17 4.72
CA ALA A 62 9.26 9.10 3.25
C ALA A 62 7.92 8.69 2.63
N LYS A 63 7.05 8.02 3.41
CA LYS A 63 5.78 7.42 2.99
C LYS A 63 4.54 7.99 3.70
N SER A 64 4.73 8.95 4.60
CA SER A 64 3.68 9.36 5.55
C SER A 64 3.21 10.80 5.33
N PHE A 65 3.51 11.38 4.17
CA PHE A 65 2.99 12.69 3.81
C PHE A 65 1.51 12.60 3.42
N ASP A 66 0.81 13.71 3.51
CA ASP A 66 -0.60 13.78 3.11
C ASP A 66 -0.81 13.21 1.70
N LYS A 67 -1.82 12.33 1.57
CA LYS A 67 -2.22 11.64 0.34
C LYS A 67 -1.25 10.54 -0.16
N PHE A 68 -0.29 10.09 0.62
CA PHE A 68 0.67 9.05 0.17
C PHE A 68 0.15 7.61 0.26
N ALA A 69 -0.97 7.39 0.95
CA ALA A 69 -1.61 6.08 1.11
C ALA A 69 -3.02 6.09 0.51
N SER A 70 -3.15 6.31 -0.81
CA SER A 70 -4.46 6.24 -1.47
C SER A 70 -4.92 4.79 -1.60
N ILE A 71 -6.13 4.49 -1.13
CA ILE A 71 -6.75 3.15 -1.21
C ILE A 71 -8.16 3.29 -1.80
N GLY A 72 -8.64 2.27 -2.53
CA GLY A 72 -9.96 2.33 -3.18
C GLY A 72 -9.97 1.76 -4.61
N PRO A 73 -11.08 1.95 -5.34
CA PRO A 73 -12.33 2.59 -4.90
C PRO A 73 -13.26 1.65 -4.11
N VAL A 74 -13.04 0.34 -4.17
CA VAL A 74 -13.94 -0.67 -3.58
C VAL A 74 -13.15 -1.75 -2.84
N ILE A 75 -13.81 -2.40 -1.87
CA ILE A 75 -13.30 -3.63 -1.26
C ILE A 75 -13.92 -4.80 -2.01
N ASN A 76 -13.08 -5.65 -2.60
CA ASN A 76 -13.47 -6.89 -3.23
C ASN A 76 -13.53 -8.01 -2.17
N SER A 77 -14.72 -8.57 -1.95
CA SER A 77 -14.92 -9.66 -0.99
C SER A 77 -14.09 -10.91 -1.33
N THR A 78 -13.71 -11.66 -0.29
CA THR A 78 -13.08 -12.98 -0.40
C THR A 78 -14.00 -14.05 -1.00
N ASP A 79 -15.32 -13.84 -0.95
CA ASP A 79 -16.32 -14.82 -1.42
C ASP A 79 -16.45 -14.87 -2.94
N ILE A 80 -15.88 -13.90 -3.64
CA ILE A 80 -15.82 -13.89 -5.10
C ILE A 80 -14.76 -14.91 -5.49
N ASN A 81 -15.10 -15.85 -6.39
CA ASN A 81 -14.26 -16.96 -6.83
C ASN A 81 -13.03 -16.49 -7.67
N THR A 82 -12.21 -15.62 -7.09
CA THR A 82 -11.03 -14.97 -7.67
C THR A 82 -9.79 -15.56 -7.01
N ASP A 83 -8.88 -16.06 -7.82
CA ASP A 83 -7.55 -16.44 -7.33
C ASP A 83 -6.72 -15.18 -7.07
N HIS A 84 -6.69 -14.74 -5.81
CA HIS A 84 -5.97 -13.54 -5.39
C HIS A 84 -4.45 -13.64 -5.56
N THR A 85 -3.90 -14.84 -5.81
CA THR A 85 -2.47 -15.03 -6.10
C THR A 85 -2.10 -14.70 -7.55
N LYS A 86 -3.09 -14.55 -8.43
CA LYS A 86 -2.91 -14.32 -9.88
C LYS A 86 -3.40 -12.96 -10.36
N LEU A 87 -3.51 -12.00 -9.45
CA LEU A 87 -3.94 -10.64 -9.79
C LEU A 87 -2.85 -9.89 -10.55
N LYS A 88 -3.26 -9.13 -11.58
CA LYS A 88 -2.38 -8.18 -12.27
C LYS A 88 -2.51 -6.80 -11.64
N LEU A 89 -1.43 -6.33 -11.01
CA LEU A 89 -1.30 -4.95 -10.55
C LEU A 89 -0.64 -4.10 -11.64
N CYS A 90 -1.14 -2.90 -11.84
CA CYS A 90 -0.61 -1.95 -12.81
C CYS A 90 -0.71 -0.53 -12.26
N SER A 91 0.29 0.28 -12.56
CA SER A 91 0.32 1.71 -12.31
C SER A 91 0.58 2.39 -13.65
N ILE A 92 -0.29 3.33 -14.03
CA ILE A 92 -0.19 4.06 -15.30
C ILE A 92 0.03 5.52 -14.96
N VAL A 93 1.09 6.13 -15.48
CA VAL A 93 1.44 7.53 -15.24
C VAL A 93 1.34 8.27 -16.56
N LYS A 94 0.37 9.19 -16.67
CA LYS A 94 0.11 9.97 -17.89
C LYS A 94 -0.14 9.11 -19.15
N GLY A 95 -0.68 7.90 -18.97
CA GLY A 95 -1.03 7.00 -20.07
C GLY A 95 0.06 5.98 -20.43
N GLU A 96 1.18 5.98 -19.72
CA GLU A 96 2.30 5.04 -19.87
C GLU A 96 2.45 4.11 -18.65
#